data_AF-A0A1H8LA02-F1
#
_entry.id   AF-A0A1H8LA02-F1
#
_cell.length_a   1.000
_cell.length_b   1.000
_cell.length_c   1.000
_cell.angle_alpha   90.00
_cell.angle_beta   90.00
_cell.angle_gamma   90.00
#
_symmetry.space_group_name_H-M   'P 1'
#
loop_
_entity.id
_entity.type
_entity.pdbx_description
1 polymer ?
#
loop_
_entity_poly.entity_id
_entity_poly.type
_entity_poly.pdbx_seq_one_letter_code
_entity_poly.pdbx_strand_id
1 'polypeptide(L)' 'MKRYQETRAALMALLPRARAVLDLYDVGQPLVAQGFTETEILDVLINLTHQKVIELLPGNQLKVLRFSDFGPSGDLDNSA' A
#
# COMPACT_ATOMS: atom_id res chain seq x y z
N MET A 1 -14.62 1.36 -3.36
CA MET A 1 -13.88 2.55 -2.89
C MET A 1 -13.57 2.51 -1.39
N LYS A 2 -14.56 2.37 -0.50
CA LYS A 2 -14.33 2.34 0.96
C LYS A 2 -13.29 1.28 1.38
N ARG A 3 -13.45 0.05 0.88
CA ARG A 3 -12.58 -1.06 1.25
C ARG A 3 -11.12 -0.87 0.81
N TYR A 4 -10.92 -0.37 -0.42
CA TYR A 4 -9.61 0.03 -0.90
C TYR A 4 -8.93 1.08 0.00
N GLN A 5 -9.68 2.10 0.44
CA GLN A 5 -9.15 3.14 1.34
C GLN A 5 -8.78 2.57 2.72
N GLU A 6 -9.59 1.66 3.26
CA GLU A 6 -9.29 0.94 4.51
C GLU A 6 -8.02 0.09 4.39
N THR A 7 -7.91 -0.72 3.33
CA THR A 7 -6.73 -1.56 3.07
C THR A 7 -5.49 -0.70 2.90
N ARG A 8 -5.60 0.41 2.16
CA ARG A 8 -4.50 1.37 1.98
C ARG A 8 -4.07 2.00 3.29
N ALA A 9 -5.01 2.45 4.12
CA ALA A 9 -4.68 3.05 5.41
C ALA A 9 -3.98 2.03 6.33
N ALA A 10 -4.48 0.80 6.39
CA ALA A 10 -3.88 -0.28 7.17
C ALA A 10 -2.46 -0.62 6.67
N LEU A 11 -2.28 -0.74 5.35
CA LEU A 11 -0.97 -1.01 4.76
C LEU A 11 0.03 0.11 5.04
N MET A 12 -0.37 1.37 4.82
CA MET A 12 0.48 2.53 5.10
C MET A 12 0.87 2.64 6.58
N ALA A 13 0.01 2.20 7.50
CA ALA A 13 0.33 2.16 8.93
C ALA A 13 1.42 1.14 9.29
N LEU A 14 1.63 0.11 8.47
CA LEU A 14 2.68 -0.90 8.65
C LEU A 14 4.02 -0.47 8.04
N LEU A 15 4.02 0.49 7.11
CA LEU A 15 5.24 0.95 6.47
C LEU A 15 6.00 1.96 7.35
N PRO A 16 7.34 1.83 7.47
CA PRO A 16 8.16 2.81 8.19
C PRO A 16 8.13 4.16 7.49
N ARG A 17 8.25 5.24 8.27
CA ARG A 17 8.33 6.61 7.75
C ARG A 17 9.68 6.98 7.13
N ALA A 18 10.48 5.97 6.80
CA ALA A 18 11.83 6.10 6.26
C ALA A 18 12.03 5.09 5.14
N ARG A 19 13.05 5.33 4.31
CA ARG A 19 13.45 4.39 3.26
C ARG A 19 13.92 3.08 3.88
N ALA A 20 13.20 2.00 3.60
CA ALA A 20 13.48 0.67 4.13
C ALA A 20 13.13 -0.40 3.09
N VAL A 21 13.74 -1.58 3.23
CA VAL A 21 13.35 -2.79 2.52
C VAL A 21 12.69 -3.73 3.53
N LEU A 22 11.54 -4.27 3.19
CA LEU A 22 10.71 -5.12 4.04
C LEU A 22 10.37 -6.41 3.30
N ASP A 23 10.17 -7.51 4.04
CA ASP A 23 9.54 -8.69 3.48
C ASP A 23 8.04 -8.44 3.30
N LEU A 24 7.49 -8.80 2.14
CA LEU A 24 6.07 -8.71 1.84
C LEU A 24 5.24 -9.64 2.75
N TYR A 25 5.82 -10.74 3.24
CA TYR A 25 5.16 -11.62 4.20
C TYR A 25 4.90 -10.91 5.53
N ASP A 26 5.88 -10.17 6.03
CA ASP A 26 5.77 -9.40 7.29
C ASP A 26 4.78 -8.24 7.18
N VAL A 27 4.51 -7.75 5.96
CA VAL A 27 3.48 -6.74 5.68
C VAL A 27 2.12 -7.35 5.41
N GLY A 28 2.06 -8.47 4.68
CA GLY A 28 0.83 -9.13 4.27
C GLY A 28 0.14 -9.88 5.40
N GLN A 29 0.89 -10.58 6.26
CA GLN A 29 0.34 -11.35 7.39
C GLN A 29 -0.54 -10.49 8.32
N PRO A 30 -0.09 -9.30 8.78
CA PRO A 30 -0.93 -8.43 9.60
C PRO A 30 -2.20 -7.94 8.89
N LEU A 31 -2.17 -7.75 7.57
CA LEU A 31 -3.34 -7.31 6.81
C LEU A 31 -4.36 -8.45 6.65
N VAL A 32 -3.89 -9.66 6.35
CA VAL A 32 -4.76 -10.85 6.31
C VAL A 32 -5.38 -11.11 7.69
N ALA A 33 -4.61 -10.96 8.78
CA ALA A 33 -5.12 -11.10 10.14
C ALA A 33 -6.19 -10.04 10.49
N GLN A 34 -6.15 -8.86 9.86
CA GLN A 34 -7.19 -7.83 9.96
C GLN A 34 -8.41 -8.10 9.05
N GLY A 35 -8.41 -9.21 8.31
CA GLY A 35 -9.50 -9.62 7.43
C GLY A 35 -9.46 -9.02 6.03
N PHE A 36 -8.33 -8.45 5.60
CA PHE A 36 -8.13 -8.04 4.21
C PHE A 36 -7.81 -9.26 3.34
N THR A 37 -8.37 -9.29 2.13
CA THR A 37 -8.07 -10.35 1.17
C THR A 37 -6.77 -10.06 0.42
N GLU A 38 -6.15 -11.12 -0.13
CA GLU A 38 -4.94 -10.96 -0.95
C GLU A 38 -5.17 -10.04 -2.15
N THR A 39 -6.33 -10.14 -2.82
CA THR A 39 -6.71 -9.26 -3.92
C THR A 39 -6.75 -7.79 -3.49
N GLU A 40 -7.38 -7.47 -2.36
CA GLU A 40 -7.44 -6.10 -1.85
C GLU A 40 -6.04 -5.54 -1.54
N ILE A 41 -5.16 -6.38 -0.97
CA ILE A 41 -3.79 -6.00 -0.63
C ILE A 41 -2.97 -5.77 -1.91
N LEU A 42 -3.07 -6.68 -2.88
CA LEU A 42 -2.39 -6.58 -4.17
C LEU A 42 -2.81 -5.33 -4.94
N ASP A 43 -4.10 -5.02 -4.98
CA ASP A 43 -4.62 -3.80 -5.64
C ASP A 43 -3.97 -2.52 -5.07
N VAL A 44 -3.83 -2.44 -3.74
CA VAL A 44 -3.16 -1.33 -3.07
C VAL A 44 -1.66 -1.31 -3.38
N LEU A 45 -0.97 -2.46 -3.30
CA LEU A 45 0.47 -2.55 -3.58
C LEU A 45 0.80 -2.11 -5.02
N ILE A 46 0.00 -2.54 -5.99
CA ILE A 46 0.14 -2.13 -7.40
C ILE A 46 -0.04 -0.61 -7.53
N ASN A 47 -1.07 -0.06 -6.90
CA ASN A 47 -1.32 1.38 -6.95
C ASN A 47 -0.19 2.20 -6.30
N LEU A 48 0.32 1.78 -5.14
CA LEU A 48 1.44 2.43 -4.47
C LEU A 48 2.73 2.35 -5.29
N THR A 49 2.92 1.26 -6.05
CA THR A 49 4.03 1.11 -6.99
C THR A 49 3.91 2.11 -8.16
N HIS A 50 2.71 2.25 -8.75
CA HIS A 50 2.46 3.26 -9.79
C HIS A 50 2.69 4.69 -9.30
N GLN A 51 2.33 4.98 -8.04
CA GLN A 51 2.57 6.27 -7.39
C GLN A 51 4.03 6.49 -6.98
N LYS A 52 4.91 5.49 -7.17
CA LYS A 52 6.31 5.48 -6.72
C LYS A 52 6.45 5.74 -5.22
N VAL A 53 5.47 5.30 -4.43
CA VAL A 53 5.55 5.26 -2.95
C VAL A 53 6.40 4.09 -2.52
N ILE A 54 6.22 2.96 -3.18
CA ILE A 54 6.97 1.73 -2.98
C ILE A 54 7.52 1.19 -4.31
N GLU A 55 8.41 0.22 -4.20
CA GLU A 55 8.90 -0.60 -5.30
C GLU A 55 8.84 -2.06 -4.85
N LEU A 56 8.21 -2.93 -5.65
CA LEU A 56 8.24 -4.38 -5.42
C LEU A 56 9.55 -4.95 -5.98
N LEU A 57 10.24 -5.72 -5.16
CA LEU A 57 11.55 -6.29 -5.48
C LEU A 57 11.44 -7.83 -5.57
N PRO A 58 12.37 -8.49 -6.30
CA PRO A 58 12.49 -9.94 -6.26
C PRO A 58 12.70 -10.47 -4.83
N GLY A 59 12.33 -11.73 -4.61
CA GLY A 59 12.50 -12.37 -3.30
C GLY A 59 11.44 -11.97 -2.27
N ASN A 60 10.23 -11.62 -2.71
CA ASN A 60 9.10 -11.24 -1.86
C ASN A 60 9.42 -10.02 -0.99
N GLN A 61 10.04 -8.99 -1.59
CA GLN A 61 10.42 -7.78 -0.87
C GLN A 61 9.69 -6.55 -1.40
N LEU A 62 9.47 -5.57 -0.54
CA LEU A 62 9.09 -4.23 -0.93
C LEU A 62 10.10 -3.21 -0.41
N LYS A 63 10.30 -2.14 -1.16
CA LYS A 63 11.13 -1.01 -0.77
C LYS A 63 10.27 0.24 -0.68
N VAL A 64 10.28 0.89 0.47
CA VAL A 64 9.64 2.21 0.64
C VAL A 64 10.52 3.25 -0.02
N LEU A 65 10.01 3.93 -1.05
CA LEU A 65 10.75 4.96 -1.78
C LEU A 65 10.57 6.34 -1.14
N ARG A 66 9.33 6.66 -0.75
CA ARG A 66 8.95 7.92 -0.13
C ARG A 66 7.75 7.68 0.78
N PHE A 67 7.86 8.16 2.02
CA PHE A 67 6.71 8.28 2.89
C PHE A 67 6.12 9.68 2.65
N SER A 68 5.21 9.80 1.69
CA SER A 68 4.42 11.01 1.55
C SER A 68 3.12 10.76 2.31
N ASP A 69 2.77 11.68 3.21
CA ASP A 69 1.46 11.77 3.87
C ASP A 69 0.39 12.05 2.81
N PHE A 70 0.11 11.06 1.97
CA PHE A 70 -0.96 11.12 1.00
C PHE A 70 -2.26 10.88 1.77
N GLY A 71 -2.80 11.99 2.29
CA GLY A 71 -4.22 12.14 2.56
C GLY A 71 -5.06 11.76 1.32
N PRO A 72 -6.38 11.65 1.44
CA PRO A 72 -7.24 11.11 0.39
C PRO A 72 -7.25 12.06 -0.82
N SER A 73 -6.28 11.96 -1.72
CA SER A 73 -6.39 12.40 -3.10
C SER A 73 -7.38 11.42 -3.75
N GLY A 74 -8.60 11.81 -4.11
CA GLY A 74 -8.95 13.05 -4.79
C GLY A 74 -8.86 12.81 -6.29
N ASP A 75 -9.56 11.78 -6.78
CA ASP A 75 -9.79 11.48 -8.19
C ASP A 75 -11.19 10.84 -8.32
N LEU A 76 -12.21 11.67 -8.14
CA LEU A 76 -13.55 11.49 -8.69
C LEU A 76 -14.13 12.89 -8.96
N ASP A 77 -13.51 13.63 -9.88
CA ASP A 77 -14.24 14.61 -10.66
C ASP A 77 -13.55 14.82 -12.00
N ASN A 78 -13.95 14.05 -12.99
CA ASN A 78 -13.84 14.47 -14.38
C ASN A 78 -15.21 14.28 -15.02
N SER A 79 -16.15 15.16 -14.64
CA SER A 79 -17.35 15.47 -15.42
C SER A 79 -17.27 16.93 -15.87
N ALA A 80 -16.73 17.18 -17.06
CA ALA A 80 -16.96 18.39 -17.85
C ALA A 80 -16.88 18.04 -19.34
#